data_AF-A0A2V6HNR0-F1
#
_entry.id   AF-A0A2V6HNR0-F1
#
_cell.length_a   1.000
_cell.length_b   1.000
_cell.length_c   1.000
_cell.angle_alpha   90.00
_cell.angle_beta   90.00
_cell.angle_gamma   90.00
#
_symmetry.space_group_name_H-M   'P 1'
#
loop_
_entity.id
_entity.type
_entity.pdbx_description
1 polymer ?
#
loop_
_entity_poly.entity_id
_entity_poly.type
_entity_poly.pdbx_seq_one_letter_code
_entity_poly.pdbx_strand_id
1 'polypeptide(L)'
;IESFKATLEEVSEADLLIHIADLSHPRVDEQMEAVDRVIKELNAYGKQTLIVFNKIDNLPNREVVDSYLRRFPGSVAISARTGEGVSHLVQALEGALSSWRLRSRFRIPANESALIAEIHRVGHVLELRYEANDALIVAHVPPDLAQKLERYAEA
;
A
#
# COMPACT_ATOMS: atom_id res chain seq x y z
N ILE A 1 23.56 -9.61 -12.94
CA ILE A 1 23.37 -9.47 -11.47
C ILE A 1 23.37 -7.99 -11.07
N GLU A 2 24.25 -7.13 -11.62
CA GLU A 2 24.18 -5.67 -11.38
C GLU A 2 22.90 -4.99 -11.88
N SER A 3 22.35 -5.39 -13.04
CA SER A 3 21.05 -4.91 -13.53
C SER A 3 19.87 -5.23 -12.58
N PHE A 4 20.02 -6.21 -11.70
CA PHE A 4 19.03 -6.55 -10.68
C PHE A 4 19.18 -5.67 -9.44
N LYS A 5 20.37 -5.14 -9.14
CA LYS A 5 20.58 -4.23 -8.00
C LYS A 5 20.09 -2.81 -8.29
N ALA A 6 20.29 -2.30 -9.50
CA ALA A 6 19.78 -0.98 -9.88
C ALA A 6 18.24 -0.91 -9.82
N THR A 7 17.55 -1.97 -10.22
CA THR A 7 16.08 -2.09 -10.09
C THR A 7 15.59 -2.27 -8.66
N LEU A 8 16.48 -2.65 -7.73
CA LEU A 8 16.18 -2.80 -6.31
C LEU A 8 16.34 -1.46 -5.54
N GLU A 9 17.22 -0.57 -5.98
CA GLU A 9 17.27 0.83 -5.49
C GLU A 9 16.02 1.61 -5.89
N GLU A 10 15.55 1.45 -7.14
CA GLU A 10 14.30 2.05 -7.60
C GLU A 10 13.09 1.62 -6.75
N VAL A 11 13.05 0.40 -6.22
CA VAL A 11 12.00 -0.07 -5.29
C VAL A 11 12.02 0.70 -3.96
N SER A 12 13.20 1.09 -3.49
CA SER A 12 13.35 1.87 -2.25
C SER A 12 12.96 3.34 -2.43
N GLU A 13 13.07 3.88 -3.64
CA GLU A 13 12.61 5.23 -3.99
C GLU A 13 11.15 5.25 -4.46
N ALA A 14 10.64 4.10 -4.90
CA ALA A 14 9.31 4.00 -5.47
C ALA A 14 8.25 4.53 -4.52
N ASP A 15 7.36 5.29 -5.11
CA ASP A 15 6.25 5.82 -4.37
C ASP A 15 5.29 4.65 -4.03
N LEU A 16 4.57 4.16 -5.03
CA LEU A 16 3.67 3.02 -4.90
C LEU A 16 4.34 1.76 -5.45
N LEU A 17 4.26 0.66 -4.70
CA LEU A 17 4.57 -0.67 -5.22
C LEU A 17 3.31 -1.34 -5.75
N ILE A 18 3.43 -2.01 -6.91
CA ILE A 18 2.37 -2.86 -7.46
C ILE A 18 2.85 -4.30 -7.38
N HIS A 19 2.28 -5.07 -6.46
CA HIS A 19 2.59 -6.49 -6.35
C HIS A 19 1.59 -7.31 -7.17
N ILE A 20 2.02 -7.72 -8.37
CA ILE A 20 1.20 -8.55 -9.25
C ILE A 20 1.39 -10.03 -8.88
N ALA A 21 0.30 -10.73 -8.57
CA ALA A 21 0.29 -12.15 -8.24
C ALA A 21 -0.54 -12.93 -9.28
N ASP A 22 -0.02 -14.05 -9.78
CA ASP A 22 -0.78 -14.95 -10.65
C ASP A 22 -1.74 -15.80 -9.82
N LEU A 23 -3.02 -15.42 -9.80
CA LEU A 23 -4.02 -16.09 -8.97
C LEU A 23 -4.36 -17.50 -9.47
N SER A 24 -4.06 -17.81 -10.73
CA SER A 24 -4.27 -19.14 -11.30
C SER A 24 -3.19 -20.15 -10.91
N HIS A 25 -2.09 -19.68 -10.31
CA HIS A 25 -0.98 -20.54 -9.95
C HIS A 25 -1.25 -21.27 -8.62
N PRO A 26 -1.06 -22.60 -8.53
CA PRO A 26 -1.37 -23.38 -7.32
C PRO A 26 -0.52 -23.02 -6.10
N ARG A 27 0.61 -22.34 -6.32
CA ARG A 27 1.53 -21.83 -5.28
C ARG A 27 1.55 -20.31 -5.19
N VAL A 28 0.43 -19.65 -5.51
CA VAL A 28 0.35 -18.17 -5.47
C VAL A 28 0.73 -17.62 -4.10
N ASP A 29 0.27 -18.24 -3.01
CA ASP A 29 0.59 -17.82 -1.64
C ASP A 29 2.10 -17.87 -1.37
N GLU A 30 2.78 -18.97 -1.74
CA GLU A 30 4.24 -19.10 -1.58
C GLU A 30 5.01 -18.05 -2.40
N GLN A 31 4.51 -17.72 -3.59
CA GLN A 31 5.12 -16.70 -4.46
C GLN A 31 4.95 -15.30 -3.86
N MET A 32 3.77 -14.98 -3.33
CA MET A 32 3.52 -13.72 -2.64
C MET A 32 4.44 -13.58 -1.43
N GLU A 33 4.54 -14.63 -0.59
CA GLU A 33 5.45 -14.62 0.55
C GLU A 33 6.92 -14.45 0.16
N ALA A 34 7.34 -15.01 -0.98
CA ALA A 34 8.69 -14.82 -1.50
C ALA A 34 8.95 -13.36 -1.92
N VAL A 35 7.99 -12.72 -2.58
CA VAL A 35 8.07 -11.30 -2.94
C VAL A 35 8.07 -10.42 -1.68
N ASP A 36 7.23 -10.71 -0.70
CA ASP A 36 7.18 -9.99 0.58
C ASP A 36 8.53 -10.05 1.33
N ARG A 37 9.24 -11.19 1.27
CA ARG A 37 10.59 -11.32 1.84
C ARG A 37 11.58 -10.41 1.12
N VAL A 38 11.55 -10.37 -0.21
CA VAL A 38 12.43 -9.50 -1.00
C VAL A 38 12.13 -8.01 -0.71
N ILE A 39 10.86 -7.61 -0.66
CA ILE A 39 10.47 -6.22 -0.30
C ILE A 39 11.00 -5.84 1.09
N LYS A 40 10.96 -6.76 2.06
CA LYS A 40 11.52 -6.55 3.40
C LYS A 40 13.04 -6.37 3.39
N GLU A 41 13.76 -7.20 2.62
CA GLU A 41 15.22 -7.13 2.50
C GLU A 41 15.71 -5.81 1.90
N LEU A 42 14.86 -5.13 1.12
CA LEU A 42 15.16 -3.87 0.44
C LEU A 42 14.91 -2.60 1.27
N ASN A 43 14.60 -2.73 2.56
CA ASN A 43 14.10 -1.63 3.39
C ASN A 43 12.87 -0.91 2.80
N ALA A 44 12.16 -1.54 1.86
CA ALA A 44 10.89 -1.06 1.32
C ALA A 44 9.70 -1.47 2.21
N TYR A 45 9.97 -2.03 3.38
CA TYR A 45 8.94 -2.42 4.35
C TYR A 45 8.17 -1.20 4.83
N GLY A 46 6.83 -1.28 4.75
CA GLY A 46 5.91 -0.20 5.09
C GLY A 46 5.46 0.63 3.89
N LYS A 47 6.12 0.55 2.73
CA LYS A 47 5.67 1.25 1.52
C LYS A 47 4.26 0.83 1.13
N GLN A 48 3.51 1.80 0.64
CA GLN A 48 2.19 1.54 0.07
C GLN A 48 2.33 0.52 -1.06
N THR A 49 1.63 -0.61 -0.93
CA THR A 49 1.69 -1.71 -1.89
C THR A 49 0.28 -2.10 -2.30
N LEU A 50 -0.02 -2.00 -3.59
CA LEU A 50 -1.28 -2.48 -4.17
C LEU A 50 -1.08 -3.91 -4.68
N ILE A 51 -1.77 -4.87 -4.07
CA ILE A 51 -1.78 -6.25 -4.56
C ILE A 51 -2.74 -6.36 -5.74
N VAL A 52 -2.27 -6.95 -6.84
CA VAL A 52 -3.02 -7.15 -8.07
C VAL A 52 -3.06 -8.64 -8.41
N PHE A 53 -4.21 -9.28 -8.22
CA PHE A 53 -4.45 -10.67 -8.61
C PHE A 53 -4.72 -10.75 -10.11
N ASN A 54 -3.68 -11.11 -10.88
CA ASN A 54 -3.75 -11.26 -12.32
C ASN A 54 -4.17 -12.68 -12.73
N LYS A 55 -4.52 -12.81 -14.02
CA LYS A 55 -4.91 -14.06 -14.70
C LYS A 55 -6.22 -14.66 -14.20
N ILE A 56 -7.18 -13.83 -13.79
CA ILE A 56 -8.52 -14.31 -13.42
C ILE A 56 -9.26 -15.02 -14.55
N ASP A 57 -8.87 -14.79 -15.81
CA ASP A 57 -9.40 -15.49 -16.98
C ASP A 57 -9.08 -17.00 -17.00
N ASN A 58 -8.06 -17.42 -16.24
CA ASN A 58 -7.70 -18.84 -16.12
C ASN A 58 -8.44 -19.54 -14.96
N LEU A 59 -9.22 -18.82 -14.15
CA LEU A 59 -9.93 -19.39 -13.02
C LEU A 59 -11.35 -19.80 -13.41
N PRO A 60 -11.73 -21.07 -13.24
CA PRO A 60 -13.08 -21.52 -13.57
C PRO A 60 -14.14 -21.06 -12.56
N ASN A 61 -13.73 -20.68 -11.35
CA ASN A 61 -14.62 -20.27 -10.27
C ASN A 61 -14.26 -18.87 -9.75
N ARG A 62 -15.21 -17.92 -9.84
CA ARG A 62 -15.06 -16.56 -9.31
C ARG A 62 -15.00 -16.49 -7.78
N GLU A 63 -15.51 -17.49 -7.06
CA GLU A 63 -15.43 -17.52 -5.60
C GLU A 63 -13.99 -17.51 -5.09
N VAL A 64 -13.04 -18.06 -5.87
CA VAL A 64 -11.61 -18.00 -5.58
C VAL A 64 -11.15 -16.55 -5.59
N VAL A 65 -11.50 -15.79 -6.63
CA VAL A 65 -11.18 -14.36 -6.74
C VAL A 65 -11.75 -13.61 -5.54
N ASP A 66 -13.04 -13.80 -5.24
CA ASP A 66 -13.70 -13.10 -4.14
C ASP A 66 -13.09 -13.45 -2.77
N SER A 67 -12.67 -14.70 -2.58
CA SER A 67 -11.98 -15.14 -1.36
C SER A 67 -10.67 -14.38 -1.15
N TYR A 68 -9.88 -14.22 -2.22
CA TYR A 68 -8.61 -13.47 -2.15
C TYR A 68 -8.83 -11.97 -1.95
N LEU A 69 -9.82 -11.37 -2.64
CA LEU A 69 -10.17 -9.96 -2.43
C LEU A 69 -10.62 -9.68 -0.98
N ARG A 70 -11.32 -10.63 -0.34
CA ARG A 70 -11.68 -10.54 1.09
C ARG A 70 -10.48 -10.74 2.01
N ARG A 71 -9.59 -11.69 1.69
CA ARG A 71 -8.37 -11.97 2.47
C ARG A 71 -7.38 -10.82 2.43
N PHE A 72 -7.34 -10.08 1.31
CA PHE A 72 -6.45 -8.93 1.09
C PHE A 72 -7.28 -7.68 0.74
N PRO A 73 -7.89 -7.00 1.74
CA PRO A 73 -8.67 -5.79 1.51
C PRO A 73 -7.85 -4.71 0.80
N GLY A 74 -8.45 -4.04 -0.18
CA GLY A 74 -7.79 -3.02 -1.00
C GLY A 74 -7.00 -3.57 -2.19
N SER A 75 -6.90 -4.90 -2.34
CA SER A 75 -6.39 -5.52 -3.57
C SER A 75 -7.39 -5.43 -4.72
N VAL A 76 -6.89 -5.64 -5.94
CA VAL A 76 -7.71 -5.68 -7.16
C VAL A 76 -7.44 -6.97 -7.92
N ALA A 77 -8.43 -7.44 -8.68
CA ALA A 77 -8.30 -8.62 -9.51
C ALA A 77 -8.50 -8.26 -10.98
N ILE A 78 -7.60 -8.73 -11.85
CA ILE A 78 -7.58 -8.41 -13.27
C ILE A 78 -7.27 -9.63 -14.14
N SER A 79 -7.61 -9.52 -15.41
CA SER A 79 -6.97 -10.28 -16.47
C SER A 79 -6.24 -9.30 -17.38
N ALA A 80 -4.91 -9.23 -17.25
CA ALA A 80 -4.08 -8.42 -18.13
C ALA A 80 -4.20 -8.86 -19.61
N ARG A 81 -4.62 -10.11 -19.86
CA ARG A 81 -4.83 -10.65 -21.21
C ARG A 81 -6.11 -10.14 -21.86
N THR A 82 -7.22 -10.15 -21.13
CA THR A 82 -8.54 -9.80 -21.66
C THR A 82 -8.92 -8.33 -21.42
N GLY A 83 -8.24 -7.67 -20.49
CA GLY A 83 -8.57 -6.33 -20.01
C GLY A 83 -9.59 -6.31 -18.88
N GLU A 84 -10.14 -7.46 -18.48
CA GLU A 84 -11.07 -7.54 -17.35
C GLU A 84 -10.43 -6.95 -16.08
N GLY A 85 -11.17 -6.09 -15.38
CA GLY A 85 -10.74 -5.49 -14.11
C GLY A 85 -9.70 -4.36 -14.23
N VAL A 86 -9.14 -4.10 -15.42
CA VAL A 86 -8.09 -3.08 -15.60
C VAL A 86 -8.59 -1.68 -15.26
N SER A 87 -9.85 -1.33 -15.56
CA SER A 87 -10.42 -0.04 -15.16
C SER A 87 -10.48 0.13 -13.63
N HIS A 88 -10.76 -0.95 -12.89
CA HIS A 88 -10.72 -0.92 -11.42
C HIS A 88 -9.29 -0.80 -10.90
N LEU A 89 -8.31 -1.43 -11.55
CA LEU A 89 -6.90 -1.22 -11.23
C LEU A 89 -6.51 0.25 -11.40
N VAL A 90 -6.89 0.89 -12.51
CA VAL A 90 -6.60 2.33 -12.72
C VAL A 90 -7.20 3.19 -11.61
N GLN A 91 -8.47 2.96 -11.24
CA GLN A 91 -9.12 3.70 -10.14
C GLN A 91 -8.42 3.46 -8.79
N ALA A 92 -8.00 2.23 -8.51
CA ALA A 92 -7.25 1.92 -7.29
C ALA A 92 -5.88 2.61 -7.26
N LEU A 93 -5.19 2.69 -8.40
CA LEU A 93 -3.94 3.43 -8.56
C LEU A 93 -4.15 4.93 -8.37
N GLU A 94 -5.20 5.51 -8.95
CA GLU A 94 -5.55 6.93 -8.76
C GLU A 94 -5.83 7.25 -7.29
N GLY A 95 -6.57 6.38 -6.59
CA GLY A 95 -6.81 6.52 -5.16
C GLY A 95 -5.52 6.43 -4.33
N ALA A 96 -4.67 5.44 -4.64
CA ALA A 96 -3.39 5.25 -3.96
C ALA A 96 -2.43 6.43 -4.17
N LEU A 97 -2.34 6.95 -5.39
CA LEU A 97 -1.49 8.10 -5.72
C LEU A 97 -2.07 9.42 -5.23
N SER A 98 -3.39 9.55 -5.11
CA SER A 98 -4.01 10.75 -4.52
C SER A 98 -3.70 10.87 -3.03
N SER A 99 -3.55 9.75 -2.29
CA SER A 99 -3.05 9.76 -0.91
C SER A 99 -1.55 10.07 -0.79
N TRP A 100 -0.78 9.89 -1.87
CA TRP A 100 0.65 10.20 -1.93
C TRP A 100 0.96 11.70 -1.81
N ARG A 101 0.08 12.53 -2.38
CA ARG A 101 0.40 13.93 -2.70
C ARG A 101 0.41 14.87 -1.50
N LEU A 102 0.13 14.37 -0.29
CA LEU A 102 0.04 15.15 0.94
C LEU A 102 0.99 14.60 2.00
N ARG A 103 2.31 14.68 1.74
CA ARG A 103 3.28 14.59 2.82
C ARG A 103 3.01 15.72 3.80
N SER A 104 2.51 15.33 4.96
CA SER A 104 2.03 16.24 5.99
C SER A 104 2.78 15.95 7.27
N ARG A 105 3.05 17.01 8.03
CA ARG A 105 3.59 16.92 9.38
C ARG A 105 2.46 17.18 10.36
N PHE A 106 2.35 16.36 11.39
CA PHE A 106 1.34 16.50 12.43
C PHE A 106 2.01 16.53 13.80
N ARG A 107 1.54 17.41 14.66
CA ARG A 107 1.78 17.37 16.11
C ARG A 107 0.51 16.97 16.81
N ILE A 108 0.45 15.72 17.23
CA ILE A 108 -0.75 15.11 17.82
C ILE A 108 -0.50 14.84 19.30
N PRO A 109 -1.33 15.32 20.23
CA PRO A 109 -1.22 14.96 21.64
C PRO A 109 -1.18 13.44 21.83
N ALA A 110 -0.27 12.93 22.65
CA ALA A 110 -0.04 11.49 22.83
C ALA A 110 -1.26 10.75 23.41
N ASN A 111 -2.18 11.48 24.08
CA ASN A 111 -3.45 10.95 24.56
C ASN A 111 -4.51 10.78 23.45
N GLU A 112 -4.29 11.31 22.24
CA GLU A 112 -5.13 11.11 21.06
C GLU A 112 -4.76 9.80 20.33
N SER A 113 -4.66 8.70 21.07
CA SER A 113 -4.15 7.42 20.58
C SER A 113 -4.97 6.86 19.41
N ALA A 114 -6.26 7.21 19.33
CA ALA A 114 -7.15 6.84 18.23
C ALA A 114 -6.74 7.49 16.89
N LEU A 115 -6.32 8.76 16.91
CA LEU A 115 -5.87 9.46 15.69
C LEU A 115 -4.52 8.94 15.22
N ILE A 116 -3.59 8.70 16.15
CA ILE A 116 -2.28 8.10 15.84
C ILE A 116 -2.48 6.71 15.20
N ALA A 117 -3.34 5.87 15.79
CA ALA A 117 -3.66 4.56 15.23
C ALA A 117 -4.34 4.64 13.85
N GLU A 118 -5.20 5.63 13.62
CA GLU A 118 -5.84 5.86 12.33
C GLU A 118 -4.82 6.24 11.26
N ILE A 119 -3.86 7.13 11.55
CA ILE A 119 -2.75 7.47 10.65
C ILE A 119 -1.93 6.22 10.32
N HIS A 120 -1.67 5.33 11.27
CA HIS A 120 -1.00 4.06 11.00
C HIS A 120 -1.82 3.09 10.14
N ARG A 121 -3.16 3.15 10.23
CA ARG A 121 -4.06 2.22 9.53
C ARG A 121 -4.32 2.64 8.08
N VAL A 122 -4.51 3.93 7.82
CA VAL A 122 -4.91 4.44 6.49
C VAL A 122 -3.89 5.38 5.85
N GLY A 123 -2.91 5.87 6.62
CA GLY A 123 -1.78 6.63 6.12
C GLY A 123 -0.51 5.78 6.05
N HIS A 124 0.56 6.39 5.53
CA HIS A 124 1.89 5.82 5.51
C HIS A 124 2.81 6.71 6.36
N VAL A 125 3.15 6.24 7.57
CA VAL A 125 4.03 6.96 8.49
C VAL A 125 5.48 6.83 8.03
N LEU A 126 6.08 7.98 7.69
CA LEU A 126 7.49 8.12 7.34
C LEU A 126 8.35 8.28 8.60
N GLU A 127 7.83 8.97 9.60
CA GLU A 127 8.55 9.32 10.81
C GLU A 127 7.58 9.50 11.97
N LEU A 128 7.96 8.99 13.15
CA LEU A 128 7.23 9.21 14.40
C LEU A 128 8.24 9.45 15.53
N ARG A 129 8.11 10.58 16.22
CA ARG A 129 8.86 10.91 17.43
C ARG A 129 7.90 11.33 18.52
N TYR A 130 8.24 11.02 19.77
CA TYR A 130 7.51 11.51 20.93
C TYR A 130 8.31 12.63 21.59
N GLU A 131 7.70 13.80 21.73
CA GLU A 131 8.28 14.97 22.40
C GLU A 131 7.33 15.43 23.51
N ALA A 132 7.77 15.28 24.76
CA ALA A 132 6.96 15.56 25.94
C ALA A 132 5.59 14.84 25.91
N ASN A 133 4.51 15.57 25.67
CA ASN A 133 3.14 15.05 25.61
C ASN A 133 2.60 14.91 24.18
N ASP A 134 3.42 15.11 23.15
CA ASP A 134 3.02 15.09 21.76
C ASP A 134 3.75 14.00 20.96
N ALA A 135 3.08 13.49 19.93
CA ALA A 135 3.60 12.67 18.86
C ALA A 135 3.79 13.55 17.61
N LEU A 136 5.05 13.73 17.20
CA LEU A 136 5.43 14.35 15.94
C LEU A 136 5.46 13.28 14.85
N ILE A 137 4.55 13.41 13.88
CA ILE A 137 4.34 12.42 12.84
C ILE A 137 4.56 13.07 11.49
N VAL A 138 5.42 12.49 10.67
CA VAL A 138 5.50 12.79 9.23
C VAL A 138 4.87 11.61 8.52
N ALA A 139 3.81 11.85 7.76
CA ALA A 139 3.10 10.80 7.06
C ALA A 139 2.55 11.27 5.71
N HIS A 140 2.39 10.33 4.79
CA HIS A 140 1.46 10.49 3.67
C HIS A 140 0.07 10.10 4.19
N VAL A 141 -0.90 11.01 4.08
CA VAL A 141 -2.27 10.77 4.51
C VAL A 141 -3.25 11.03 3.37
N PRO A 142 -4.32 10.23 3.23
CA PRO A 142 -5.40 10.51 2.29
C PRO A 142 -6.03 11.89 2.53
N PRO A 143 -6.56 12.58 1.50
CA PRO A 143 -7.15 13.91 1.63
C PRO A 143 -8.22 14.03 2.74
N ASP A 144 -9.08 13.03 2.90
CA ASP A 144 -10.13 13.03 3.93
C ASP A 144 -9.53 12.98 5.35
N LEU A 145 -8.48 12.19 5.55
CA LEU A 145 -7.76 12.14 6.82
C LEU A 145 -6.94 13.41 7.04
N ALA A 146 -6.33 13.97 5.98
CA ALA A 146 -5.62 15.24 6.05
C ALA A 146 -6.55 16.38 6.51
N GLN A 147 -7.76 16.46 5.96
CA GLN A 147 -8.78 17.42 6.38
C GLN A 147 -9.19 17.23 7.84
N LYS A 148 -9.38 15.98 8.27
CA LYS A 148 -9.67 15.66 9.70
C LYS A 148 -8.53 16.08 10.64
N LEU A 149 -7.29 15.98 10.18
CA LEU A 149 -6.08 16.28 10.95
C LEU A 149 -5.58 17.72 10.78
N GLU A 150 -6.30 18.57 10.04
CA GLU A 150 -5.86 19.92 9.68
C GLU A 150 -5.47 20.76 10.92
N ARG A 151 -6.19 20.61 12.04
CA ARG A 151 -5.90 21.31 13.31
C ARG A 151 -4.60 20.88 14.01
N TYR A 152 -4.05 19.74 13.63
CA TYR A 152 -2.78 19.21 14.15
C TYR A 152 -1.65 19.37 13.13
N ALA A 153 -1.94 19.89 11.93
CA ALA A 153 -0.95 20.04 10.88
C ALA A 153 0.09 21.11 11.26
N GLU A 154 1.36 20.78 11.08
CA GLU A 154 2.46 21.75 11.13
C GLU A 154 2.75 22.27 9.72
N ALA A 155 3.18 23.55 9.65
CA ALA A 155 3.55 24.22 8.40
C ALA A 155 4.83 23.65 7.75
#